data_AF-A0A832ELF6-F1
#
_entry.id   AF-A0A832ELF6-F1
#
_cell.length_a   1.000
_cell.length_b   1.000
_cell.length_c   1.000
_cell.angle_alpha   90.00
_cell.angle_beta   90.00
_cell.angle_gamma   90.00
#
_symmetry.space_group_name_H-M   'P 1'
#
loop_
_entity.id
_entity.type
_entity.pdbx_description
1 polymer ?
#
loop_
_entity_poly.entity_id
_entity_poly.type
_entity_poly.pdbx_seq_one_letter_code
_entity_poly.pdbx_strand_id
1 'polypeptide(L)'
;MGDSKPLVLDVDGTFLKTDLLYESFWAGLGQAPLATLRAVAGDFRRPARLKARLASIVTLRTDLMPVNPEVADVAMQALRDGRQVVLASASDQRLVRELAGSYGLSPEVFASSPEHNLKGPAKAEALVAAYGAGGFDYAGNARVDRAIWARADTALVVGDDASARALQKAGKPVQSLAGGWKLRDLIRALRPHQWVKNVLLFLPMLAAHDFSLQSFWLVLLGIMAFSAAASAIYIVNDLLDLEADRLHETKRHRPFASGAVPISVGMAAGLFMALLALGVGMWLGAAFLVTILIYMVLSLAYSLRLKRLRWIDLATLAGLYTLRVIAGVTAMQGELSVFLVVFIYPIFLSLGCVKRMTELSLAKDDARLPGRGYGKADMEDLLNIAYLGMFGALMNFFLYSFSEQATRLYPTRWLLWLALVPIALWLWRMIRLGYTGQQDYDPVVFAMKDKRGIGLILATLTIMFAAAGLWKDWYTTWF
;
A
#
# COMPACT_ATOMS: atom_id res chain seq x y z
N MET A 1 43.94 11.79 -22.74
CA MET A 1 42.77 11.64 -21.84
C MET A 1 43.16 12.34 -20.56
N GLY A 2 42.45 13.42 -20.21
CA GLY A 2 42.93 14.42 -19.24
C GLY A 2 43.16 13.85 -17.83
N ASP A 3 44.20 14.37 -17.17
CA ASP A 3 44.70 14.11 -15.81
C ASP A 3 43.69 14.38 -14.66
N SER A 4 42.39 14.45 -14.93
CA SER A 4 41.39 14.80 -13.92
C SER A 4 40.91 13.56 -13.16
N LYS A 5 41.04 13.59 -11.83
CA LYS A 5 40.60 12.51 -10.92
C LYS A 5 39.13 12.12 -11.17
N PRO A 6 38.79 10.84 -11.39
CA PRO A 6 37.40 10.42 -11.56
C PRO A 6 36.57 10.63 -10.28
N LEU A 7 35.27 10.82 -10.46
CA LEU A 7 34.27 10.76 -9.40
C LEU A 7 33.61 9.38 -9.43
N VAL A 8 33.79 8.62 -8.36
CA VAL A 8 33.21 7.28 -8.21
C VAL A 8 31.97 7.37 -7.32
N LEU A 9 30.85 6.81 -7.79
CA LEU A 9 29.59 6.83 -7.07
C LEU A 9 29.19 5.41 -6.68
N ASP A 10 28.93 5.18 -5.39
CA ASP A 10 28.14 4.03 -5.00
C ASP A 10 26.73 4.13 -5.58
N VAL A 11 26.11 2.98 -5.83
CA VAL A 11 24.78 2.93 -6.45
C VAL A 11 23.69 2.91 -5.38
N ASP A 12 23.71 1.91 -4.51
CA ASP A 12 22.58 1.55 -3.66
C ASP A 12 22.44 2.50 -2.46
N GLY A 13 21.43 3.36 -2.48
CA GLY A 13 21.20 4.40 -1.46
C GLY A 13 22.17 5.58 -1.52
N THR A 14 22.99 5.69 -2.57
CA THR A 14 23.90 6.80 -2.85
C THR A 14 23.46 7.51 -4.14
N PHE A 15 23.83 6.98 -5.32
CA PHE A 15 23.33 7.50 -6.59
C PHE A 15 21.82 7.25 -6.73
N LEU A 16 21.37 6.02 -6.49
CA LEU A 16 19.95 5.68 -6.36
C LEU A 16 19.50 5.90 -4.92
N LYS A 17 18.26 6.34 -4.72
CA LYS A 17 17.61 6.36 -3.40
C LYS A 17 17.16 4.98 -2.93
N THR A 18 17.14 4.01 -3.84
CA THR A 18 16.74 2.63 -3.60
C THR A 18 17.92 1.67 -3.74
N ASP A 19 17.66 0.37 -3.61
CA ASP A 19 18.65 -0.70 -3.66
C ASP A 19 18.23 -1.70 -4.74
N LEU A 20 19.14 -1.95 -5.70
CA LEU A 20 18.93 -2.78 -6.87
C LEU A 20 18.55 -4.22 -6.53
N LEU A 21 19.00 -4.77 -5.39
CA LEU A 21 18.59 -6.10 -4.96
C LEU A 21 17.09 -6.14 -4.65
N TYR A 22 16.59 -5.15 -3.90
CA TYR A 22 15.18 -5.10 -3.54
C TYR A 22 14.30 -4.71 -4.75
N GLU A 23 14.76 -3.81 -5.61
CA GLU A 23 14.11 -3.51 -6.89
C GLU A 23 13.96 -4.79 -7.73
N SER A 24 15.05 -5.55 -7.89
CA SER A 24 15.05 -6.80 -8.65
C SER A 24 14.13 -7.85 -8.03
N PHE A 25 14.12 -7.96 -6.70
CA PHE A 25 13.25 -8.90 -5.99
C PHE A 25 11.77 -8.59 -6.23
N TRP A 26 11.35 -7.33 -6.05
CA TRP A 26 9.94 -6.95 -6.18
C TRP A 26 9.47 -6.93 -7.64
N ALA A 27 10.29 -6.45 -8.58
CA ALA A 27 10.01 -6.58 -10.01
C ALA A 27 9.89 -8.06 -10.41
N GLY A 28 10.76 -8.92 -9.85
CA GLY A 28 10.73 -10.35 -10.10
C GLY A 28 9.48 -11.03 -9.55
N LEU A 29 9.00 -10.63 -8.38
CA LEU A 29 7.72 -11.10 -7.86
C LEU A 29 6.54 -10.70 -8.77
N GLY A 30 6.62 -9.56 -9.45
CA GLY A 30 5.62 -9.13 -10.43
C GLY A 30 5.71 -9.87 -11.78
N GLN A 31 6.93 -10.08 -12.30
CA GLN A 31 7.17 -10.64 -13.64
C GLN A 31 7.23 -12.17 -13.65
N ALA A 32 7.93 -12.78 -12.69
CA ALA A 32 8.19 -14.23 -12.63
C ALA A 32 8.25 -14.77 -11.18
N PRO A 33 7.15 -14.70 -10.40
CA PRO A 33 7.16 -14.95 -8.97
C PRO A 33 7.74 -16.30 -8.54
N LEU A 34 7.43 -17.40 -9.24
CA LEU A 34 7.97 -18.72 -8.92
C LEU A 34 9.49 -18.79 -9.13
N ALA A 35 10.01 -18.17 -10.19
CA ALA A 35 11.45 -18.14 -10.46
C ALA A 35 12.19 -17.31 -9.41
N THR A 36 11.62 -16.15 -9.04
CA THR A 36 12.17 -15.26 -8.00
C THR A 36 12.21 -15.95 -6.64
N LEU A 37 11.13 -16.62 -6.23
CA LEU A 37 11.09 -17.36 -4.96
C LEU A 37 12.10 -18.51 -4.94
N ARG A 38 12.25 -19.25 -6.05
CA ARG A 38 13.28 -20.30 -6.16
C ARG A 38 14.70 -19.75 -6.09
N ALA A 39 14.95 -18.58 -6.69
CA ALA A 39 16.25 -17.91 -6.62
C ALA A 39 16.59 -17.53 -5.18
N VAL A 40 15.64 -16.90 -4.46
CA VAL A 40 15.81 -16.54 -3.06
C VAL A 40 16.05 -17.79 -2.21
N ALA A 41 15.20 -18.82 -2.32
CA ALA A 41 15.34 -20.04 -1.53
C ALA A 41 16.67 -20.78 -1.77
N GLY A 42 17.15 -20.83 -3.01
CA GLY A 42 18.39 -21.53 -3.36
C GLY A 42 19.67 -20.76 -3.02
N ASP A 43 19.66 -19.44 -3.17
CA ASP A 43 20.89 -18.62 -3.13
C ASP A 43 20.92 -17.60 -1.97
N PHE A 44 19.97 -17.62 -1.02
CA PHE A 44 19.93 -16.68 0.11
C PHE A 44 21.25 -16.61 0.92
N ARG A 45 21.96 -17.73 1.04
CA ARG A 45 23.27 -17.80 1.74
C ARG A 45 24.45 -17.32 0.87
N ARG A 46 24.23 -17.03 -0.41
CA ARG A 46 25.25 -16.63 -1.40
C ARG A 46 24.83 -15.33 -2.08
N PRO A 47 25.04 -14.16 -1.44
CA PRO A 47 24.49 -12.87 -1.91
C PRO A 47 24.86 -12.49 -3.35
N ALA A 48 26.10 -12.77 -3.78
CA ALA A 48 26.54 -12.49 -5.15
C ALA A 48 25.76 -13.32 -6.19
N ARG A 49 25.59 -14.63 -5.94
CA ARG A 49 24.76 -15.51 -6.79
C ARG A 49 23.30 -15.12 -6.78
N LEU A 50 22.75 -14.74 -5.63
CA LEU A 50 21.38 -14.26 -5.52
C LEU A 50 21.15 -13.02 -6.39
N LYS A 51 22.03 -12.02 -6.28
CA LYS A 51 21.97 -10.79 -7.10
C LYS A 51 22.04 -11.11 -8.59
N ALA A 52 22.98 -11.97 -9.00
CA ALA A 52 23.13 -12.36 -10.40
C ALA A 52 21.93 -13.13 -10.95
N ARG A 53 21.33 -14.01 -10.14
CA ARG A 53 20.15 -14.79 -10.53
C ARG A 53 18.90 -13.93 -10.59
N LEU A 54 18.73 -12.99 -9.67
CA LEU A 54 17.63 -12.03 -9.74
C LEU A 54 17.77 -11.14 -10.98
N ALA A 55 18.97 -10.62 -11.26
CA ALA A 55 19.26 -9.85 -12.46
C ALA A 55 19.06 -10.61 -13.78
N SER A 56 19.09 -11.95 -13.78
CA SER A 56 18.75 -12.75 -14.97
C SER A 56 17.27 -13.07 -15.11
N ILE A 57 16.48 -12.91 -14.05
CA ILE A 57 15.03 -13.17 -14.06
C ILE A 57 14.25 -11.94 -14.51
N VAL A 58 14.77 -10.73 -14.26
CA VAL A 58 14.04 -9.49 -14.42
C VAL A 58 14.72 -8.56 -15.40
N THR A 59 13.92 -7.76 -16.10
CA THR A 59 14.40 -6.56 -16.79
C THR A 59 13.92 -5.35 -16.00
N LEU A 60 14.85 -4.51 -15.54
CA LEU A 60 14.54 -3.31 -14.78
C LEU A 60 14.65 -2.08 -15.68
N ARG A 61 13.65 -1.19 -15.61
CA ARG A 61 13.73 0.14 -16.22
C ARG A 61 14.60 1.08 -15.39
N THR A 62 15.90 0.99 -15.61
CA THR A 62 16.90 1.81 -14.90
C THR A 62 16.71 3.31 -15.13
N ASP A 63 16.12 3.70 -16.27
CA ASP A 63 15.76 5.08 -16.62
C ASP A 63 14.69 5.72 -15.71
N LEU A 64 13.89 4.89 -15.02
CA LEU A 64 12.84 5.35 -14.11
C LEU A 64 13.27 5.39 -12.64
N MET A 65 14.45 4.89 -12.30
CA MET A 65 14.83 4.72 -10.91
C MET A 65 15.02 6.06 -10.19
N PRO A 66 14.65 6.16 -8.90
CA PRO A 66 14.72 7.42 -8.17
C PRO A 66 16.19 7.74 -7.82
N VAL A 67 16.77 8.72 -8.51
CA VAL A 67 18.14 9.21 -8.26
C VAL A 67 18.14 10.21 -7.10
N ASN A 68 19.23 10.25 -6.33
CA ASN A 68 19.47 11.31 -5.36
C ASN A 68 19.79 12.63 -6.09
N PRO A 69 18.97 13.68 -5.96
CA PRO A 69 19.17 14.92 -6.73
C PRO A 69 20.51 15.59 -6.43
N GLU A 70 20.97 15.61 -5.17
CA GLU A 70 22.25 16.25 -4.84
C GLU A 70 23.44 15.47 -5.41
N VAL A 71 23.37 14.14 -5.40
CA VAL A 71 24.42 13.30 -6.02
C VAL A 71 24.40 13.44 -7.54
N ALA A 72 23.21 13.55 -8.15
CA ALA A 72 23.06 13.82 -9.58
C ALA A 72 23.65 15.17 -9.97
N ASP A 73 23.41 16.22 -9.18
CA ASP A 73 23.97 17.55 -9.41
C ASP A 73 25.50 17.53 -9.35
N VAL A 74 26.08 16.84 -8.37
CA VAL A 74 27.54 16.66 -8.26
C VAL A 74 28.10 15.85 -9.43
N ALA A 75 27.41 14.78 -9.85
CA ALA A 75 27.80 13.99 -11.02
C ALA A 75 27.79 14.84 -12.32
N MET A 76 26.73 15.62 -12.53
CA MET A 76 26.61 16.51 -13.68
C MET A 76 27.62 17.65 -13.67
N GLN A 77 28.01 18.14 -12.49
CA GLN A 77 29.10 19.10 -12.37
C GLN A 77 30.45 18.47 -12.74
N ALA A 78 30.74 17.27 -12.22
CA ALA A 78 31.97 16.55 -12.55
C ALA A 78 32.11 16.27 -14.06
N LEU A 79 31.02 15.89 -14.73
CA LEU A 79 31.01 15.72 -16.19
C LEU A 79 31.29 17.03 -16.94
N ARG A 80 30.73 18.15 -16.48
CA ARG A 80 30.98 19.49 -17.04
C ARG A 80 32.43 19.93 -16.85
N ASP A 81 33.05 19.53 -15.76
CA ASP A 81 34.47 19.78 -15.47
C ASP A 81 35.41 18.82 -16.26
N GLY A 82 34.86 17.98 -17.14
CA GLY A 82 35.61 17.03 -17.96
C GLY A 82 36.07 15.77 -17.21
N ARG A 83 35.60 15.57 -15.98
CA ARG A 83 35.93 14.40 -15.16
C ARG A 83 35.08 13.20 -15.59
N GLN A 84 35.65 12.00 -15.46
CA GLN A 84 34.87 10.78 -15.58
C GLN A 84 34.00 10.56 -14.34
N VAL A 85 32.76 10.12 -14.56
CA VAL A 85 31.86 9.68 -13.48
C VAL A 85 31.60 8.19 -13.64
N VAL A 86 31.98 7.42 -12.62
CA VAL A 86 32.04 5.95 -12.65
C VAL A 86 31.14 5.36 -11.56
N LEU A 87 30.34 4.35 -11.88
CA LEU A 87 29.53 3.65 -10.89
C LEU A 87 30.30 2.48 -10.27
N ALA A 88 30.22 2.34 -8.94
CA ALA A 88 30.85 1.27 -8.18
C ALA A 88 29.88 0.62 -7.19
N SER A 89 29.38 -0.58 -7.47
CA SER A 89 28.35 -1.25 -6.64
C SER A 89 28.67 -2.71 -6.36
N ALA A 90 28.12 -3.23 -5.25
CA ALA A 90 28.14 -4.66 -4.98
C ALA A 90 27.03 -5.42 -5.75
N SER A 91 26.31 -4.77 -6.66
CA SER A 91 25.22 -5.33 -7.47
C SER A 91 25.74 -5.91 -8.80
N ASP A 92 24.90 -6.69 -9.49
CA ASP A 92 25.30 -7.42 -10.71
C ASP A 92 25.75 -6.44 -11.81
N GLN A 93 26.87 -6.77 -12.46
CA GLN A 93 27.48 -5.92 -13.47
C GLN A 93 26.55 -5.52 -14.63
N ARG A 94 25.61 -6.37 -15.03
CA ARG A 94 24.66 -6.04 -16.12
C ARG A 94 23.79 -4.86 -15.75
N LEU A 95 23.22 -4.88 -14.54
CA LEU A 95 22.37 -3.80 -14.03
C LEU A 95 23.14 -2.49 -13.84
N VAL A 96 24.37 -2.58 -13.32
CA VAL A 96 25.20 -1.38 -13.09
C VAL A 96 25.62 -0.73 -14.41
N ARG A 97 25.98 -1.53 -15.43
CA ARG A 97 26.28 -1.01 -16.78
C ARG A 97 25.07 -0.39 -17.45
N GLU A 98 23.91 -1.05 -17.36
CA GLU A 98 22.67 -0.53 -17.91
C GLU A 98 22.28 0.80 -17.25
N LEU A 99 22.40 0.88 -15.92
CA LEU A 99 22.17 2.11 -15.17
C LEU A 99 23.13 3.24 -15.59
N ALA A 100 24.43 2.96 -15.72
CA ALA A 100 25.40 3.94 -16.20
C ALA A 100 25.03 4.47 -17.59
N GLY A 101 24.62 3.58 -18.51
CA GLY A 101 24.17 3.94 -19.86
C GLY A 101 22.92 4.83 -19.85
N SER A 102 21.92 4.51 -19.04
CA SER A 102 20.66 5.27 -18.93
C SER A 102 20.85 6.73 -18.48
N TYR A 103 21.94 7.02 -17.76
CA TYR A 103 22.27 8.37 -17.27
C TYR A 103 23.47 9.01 -17.96
N GLY A 104 23.98 8.41 -19.05
CA GLY A 104 25.10 8.96 -19.81
C GLY A 104 26.43 9.03 -19.02
N LEU A 105 26.61 8.12 -18.06
CA LEU A 105 27.84 8.02 -17.26
C LEU A 105 28.90 7.17 -17.97
N SER A 106 30.09 7.03 -17.36
CA SER A 106 31.18 6.23 -17.93
C SER A 106 30.74 4.79 -18.21
N PRO A 107 31.14 4.19 -19.36
CA PRO A 107 30.91 2.77 -19.64
C PRO A 107 31.75 1.86 -18.72
N GLU A 108 32.82 2.39 -18.13
CA GLU A 108 33.59 1.70 -17.11
C GLU A 108 32.79 1.68 -15.80
N VAL A 109 32.60 0.48 -15.23
CA VAL A 109 31.91 0.29 -13.95
C VAL A 109 32.61 -0.75 -13.10
N PHE A 110 32.56 -0.58 -11.79
CA PHE A 110 33.05 -1.52 -10.79
C PHE A 110 31.86 -2.24 -10.17
N ALA A 111 31.66 -3.52 -10.50
CA ALA A 111 30.48 -4.26 -10.09
C ALA A 111 30.80 -5.70 -9.65
N SER A 112 29.88 -6.33 -8.92
CA SER A 112 30.01 -7.74 -8.54
C SER A 112 29.76 -8.67 -9.73
N SER A 113 30.48 -9.79 -9.75
CA SER A 113 30.20 -10.96 -10.57
C SER A 113 29.63 -12.11 -9.69
N PRO A 114 29.13 -13.22 -10.28
CA PRO A 114 28.66 -14.35 -9.49
C PRO A 114 29.73 -14.97 -8.58
N GLU A 115 31.01 -14.84 -8.95
CA GLU A 115 32.18 -15.35 -8.24
C GLU A 115 32.84 -14.33 -7.31
N HIS A 116 32.74 -13.04 -7.62
CA HIS A 116 33.41 -11.98 -6.88
C HIS A 116 32.44 -10.91 -6.37
N ASN A 117 32.34 -10.78 -5.04
CA ASN A 117 31.47 -9.79 -4.39
C ASN A 117 32.24 -8.50 -4.10
N LEU A 118 31.97 -7.45 -4.88
CA LEU A 118 32.65 -6.18 -4.79
C LEU A 118 32.05 -5.27 -3.71
N LYS A 119 32.25 -5.65 -2.44
CA LYS A 119 31.71 -4.91 -1.27
C LYS A 119 32.81 -4.51 -0.30
N GLY A 120 32.75 -3.27 0.19
CA GLY A 120 33.64 -2.77 1.25
C GLY A 120 35.11 -2.84 0.87
N PRO A 121 35.97 -3.57 1.61
CA PRO A 121 37.41 -3.65 1.34
C PRO A 121 37.75 -4.09 -0.09
N ALA A 122 37.06 -5.10 -0.64
CA ALA A 122 37.30 -5.55 -2.02
C ALA A 122 37.00 -4.45 -3.05
N LYS A 123 35.99 -3.61 -2.80
CA LYS A 123 35.68 -2.44 -3.62
C LYS A 123 36.80 -1.39 -3.52
N ALA A 124 37.31 -1.14 -2.32
CA ALA A 124 38.42 -0.22 -2.11
C ALA A 124 39.70 -0.68 -2.82
N GLU A 125 40.03 -1.98 -2.75
CA GLU A 125 41.18 -2.57 -3.43
C GLU A 125 41.07 -2.45 -4.95
N ALA A 126 39.90 -2.75 -5.52
CA ALA A 126 39.68 -2.62 -6.96
C ALA A 126 39.82 -1.16 -7.45
N LEU A 127 39.27 -0.19 -6.70
CA LEU A 127 39.38 1.23 -7.05
C LEU A 127 40.81 1.75 -6.91
N VAL A 128 41.55 1.31 -5.89
CA VAL A 128 42.97 1.65 -5.73
C VAL A 128 43.82 1.00 -6.83
N ALA A 129 43.50 -0.22 -7.26
CA ALA A 129 44.20 -0.88 -8.35
C ALA A 129 44.00 -0.13 -9.69
N ALA A 130 42.82 0.44 -9.91
CA ALA A 130 42.51 1.18 -11.13
C ALA A 130 43.03 2.63 -11.13
N TYR A 131 42.90 3.34 -10.01
CA TYR A 131 43.12 4.79 -9.95
C TYR A 131 44.24 5.23 -8.98
N GLY A 132 44.79 4.31 -8.19
CA GLY A 132 45.74 4.63 -7.12
C GLY A 132 45.07 5.18 -5.86
N ALA A 133 45.80 5.14 -4.73
CA ALA A 133 45.32 5.73 -3.48
C ALA A 133 45.34 7.26 -3.58
N GLY A 134 44.22 7.92 -3.25
CA GLY A 134 44.04 9.37 -3.43
C GLY A 134 43.83 9.82 -4.87
N GLY A 135 43.65 8.86 -5.80
CA GLY A 135 43.45 9.13 -7.23
C GLY A 135 41.99 9.34 -7.65
N PHE A 136 41.02 9.21 -6.75
CA PHE A 136 39.59 9.29 -7.05
C PHE A 136 38.80 9.92 -5.90
N ASP A 137 37.70 10.59 -6.20
CA ASP A 137 36.69 10.99 -5.19
C ASP A 137 35.62 9.90 -5.09
N TYR A 138 35.05 9.69 -3.90
CA TYR A 138 34.05 8.63 -3.69
C TYR A 138 32.81 9.11 -2.94
N ALA A 139 31.65 8.91 -3.55
CA ALA A 139 30.35 9.06 -2.91
C ALA A 139 29.83 7.72 -2.37
N GLY A 140 29.41 7.72 -1.10
CA GLY A 140 28.82 6.56 -0.43
C GLY A 140 27.85 6.97 0.67
N ASN A 141 27.14 6.00 1.25
CA ASN A 141 26.08 6.24 2.23
C ASN A 141 26.21 5.40 3.51
N ALA A 142 27.14 4.43 3.55
CA ALA A 142 27.13 3.41 4.58
C ALA A 142 28.49 3.25 5.26
N ARG A 143 28.48 2.71 6.48
CA ARG A 143 29.72 2.43 7.24
C ARG A 143 30.69 1.51 6.51
N VAL A 144 30.19 0.64 5.63
CA VAL A 144 31.02 -0.25 4.80
C VAL A 144 31.90 0.53 3.82
N ASP A 145 31.50 1.76 3.47
CA ASP A 145 32.28 2.63 2.58
C ASP A 145 33.47 3.31 3.27
N ARG A 146 33.62 3.18 4.58
CA ARG A 146 34.77 3.74 5.32
C ARG A 146 36.11 3.24 4.80
N ALA A 147 36.18 1.98 4.38
CA ALA A 147 37.39 1.42 3.78
C ALA A 147 37.76 2.12 2.47
N ILE A 148 36.76 2.64 1.75
CA ILE A 148 36.92 3.31 0.46
C ILE A 148 37.21 4.78 0.68
N TRP A 149 36.46 5.46 1.56
CA TRP A 149 36.72 6.85 1.95
C TRP A 149 38.14 7.05 2.50
N ALA A 150 38.70 6.06 3.23
CA ALA A 150 40.08 6.12 3.70
C ALA A 150 41.10 6.19 2.54
N ARG A 151 40.77 5.63 1.37
CA ARG A 151 41.64 5.50 0.19
C ARG A 151 41.30 6.50 -0.93
N ALA A 152 40.11 7.09 -0.92
CA ALA A 152 39.69 8.18 -1.82
C ALA A 152 40.46 9.48 -1.51
N ASP A 153 40.40 10.48 -2.37
CA ASP A 153 40.91 11.83 -2.11
C ASP A 153 39.89 12.63 -1.27
N THR A 154 38.70 12.85 -1.84
CA THR A 154 37.54 13.43 -1.17
C THR A 154 36.49 12.37 -0.88
N ALA A 155 35.93 12.43 0.34
CA ALA A 155 34.80 11.60 0.74
C ALA A 155 33.48 12.37 0.63
N LEU A 156 32.61 11.96 -0.29
CA LEU A 156 31.25 12.45 -0.39
C LEU A 156 30.35 11.51 0.43
N VAL A 157 29.73 12.02 1.49
CA VAL A 157 28.97 11.21 2.45
C VAL A 157 27.49 11.57 2.35
N VAL A 158 26.67 10.60 1.95
CA VAL A 158 25.23 10.76 1.75
C VAL A 158 24.48 10.30 3.01
N GLY A 159 23.94 11.24 3.80
CA GLY A 159 23.04 10.95 4.92
C GLY A 159 23.64 10.22 6.15
N ASP A 160 24.93 9.86 6.16
CA ASP A 160 25.63 9.30 7.34
C ASP A 160 26.47 10.36 8.06
N ASP A 161 25.80 11.26 8.78
CA ASP A 161 26.44 12.35 9.55
C ASP A 161 27.49 11.82 10.54
N ALA A 162 27.32 10.61 11.06
CA ALA A 162 28.27 10.02 11.99
C ALA A 162 29.59 9.68 11.30
N SER A 163 29.54 9.09 10.09
CA SER A 163 30.74 8.83 9.30
C SER A 163 31.35 10.12 8.76
N ALA A 164 30.55 11.09 8.32
CA ALA A 164 31.04 12.41 7.89
C ALA A 164 31.85 13.11 9.00
N ARG A 165 31.29 13.18 10.23
CA ARG A 165 31.99 13.75 11.40
C ARG A 165 33.26 12.99 11.75
N ALA A 166 33.26 11.66 11.63
CA ALA A 166 34.44 10.85 11.93
C ALA A 166 35.58 11.10 10.94
N LEU A 167 35.26 11.20 9.65
CA LEU A 167 36.23 11.49 8.59
C LEU A 167 36.80 12.91 8.70
N GLN A 168 35.93 13.89 9.00
CA GLN A 168 36.37 15.28 9.19
C GLN A 168 37.32 15.42 10.38
N LYS A 169 37.04 14.72 11.50
CA LYS A 169 37.96 14.64 12.66
C LYS A 169 39.30 14.00 12.32
N ALA A 170 39.33 13.08 11.36
CA ALA A 170 40.55 12.45 10.86
C ALA A 170 41.30 13.31 9.81
N GLY A 171 40.88 14.56 9.58
CA GLY A 171 41.51 15.47 8.63
C GLY A 171 41.21 15.16 7.15
N LYS A 172 40.21 14.31 6.87
CA LYS A 172 39.82 13.96 5.50
C LYS A 172 38.97 15.08 4.89
N PRO A 173 39.18 15.45 3.61
CA PRO A 173 38.22 16.27 2.88
C PRO A 173 36.86 15.56 2.78
N VAL A 174 35.81 16.18 3.31
CA VAL A 174 34.46 15.61 3.36
C VAL A 174 33.45 16.60 2.79
N GLN A 175 32.59 16.12 1.90
CA GLN A 175 31.39 16.80 1.46
C GLN A 175 30.17 16.01 1.94
N SER A 176 29.35 16.61 2.80
CA SER A 176 28.11 16.00 3.27
C SER A 176 26.96 16.34 2.31
N LEU A 177 26.24 15.31 1.87
CA LEU A 177 25.05 15.41 1.02
C LEU A 177 23.83 14.92 1.78
N ALA A 178 22.66 15.50 1.49
CA ALA A 178 21.42 15.10 2.14
C ALA A 178 21.06 13.64 1.80
N GLY A 179 20.59 12.93 2.81
CA GLY A 179 20.15 11.55 2.68
C GLY A 179 19.22 11.15 3.83
N GLY A 180 18.90 9.85 3.88
CA GLY A 180 17.99 9.29 4.87
C GLY A 180 16.51 9.46 4.55
N TRP A 181 15.67 8.98 5.46
CA TRP A 181 14.21 8.94 5.32
C TRP A 181 13.53 9.43 6.60
N LYS A 182 12.25 9.81 6.50
CA LYS A 182 11.49 10.35 7.63
C LYS A 182 10.35 9.42 8.02
N LEU A 183 10.10 9.26 9.32
CA LEU A 183 8.99 8.45 9.84
C LEU A 183 7.63 8.86 9.27
N ARG A 184 7.43 10.17 9.03
CA ARG A 184 6.22 10.69 8.37
C ARG A 184 5.94 10.05 7.02
N ASP A 185 6.98 9.78 6.23
CA ASP A 185 6.82 9.18 4.90
C ASP A 185 6.46 7.69 5.00
N LEU A 186 6.95 7.00 6.05
CA LEU A 186 6.50 5.65 6.38
C LEU A 186 5.04 5.63 6.87
N ILE A 187 4.63 6.55 7.73
CA ILE A 187 3.22 6.69 8.15
C ILE A 187 2.33 6.95 6.93
N ARG A 188 2.78 7.78 5.99
CA ARG A 188 2.08 8.00 4.71
C ARG A 188 1.95 6.71 3.90
N ALA A 189 2.99 5.86 3.88
CA ALA A 189 2.95 4.55 3.21
C ALA A 189 1.96 3.56 3.84
N LEU A 190 1.72 3.64 5.15
CA LEU A 190 0.71 2.82 5.85
C LEU A 190 -0.74 3.21 5.49
N ARG A 191 -0.96 4.41 4.94
CA ARG A 191 -2.26 4.96 4.54
C ARG A 191 -3.33 4.98 5.66
N PRO A 192 -3.10 5.67 6.80
CA PRO A 192 -4.08 5.75 7.90
C PRO A 192 -5.47 6.26 7.49
N HIS A 193 -5.55 7.12 6.48
CA HIS A 193 -6.81 7.61 5.92
C HIS A 193 -7.71 6.48 5.37
N GLN A 194 -7.16 5.31 5.01
CA GLN A 194 -7.94 4.15 4.57
C GLN A 194 -8.52 3.34 5.74
N TRP A 195 -8.00 3.50 6.96
CA TRP A 195 -8.47 2.78 8.14
C TRP A 195 -9.90 3.16 8.53
N VAL A 196 -10.37 4.34 8.08
CA VAL A 196 -11.75 4.80 8.29
C VAL A 196 -12.79 3.78 7.81
N LYS A 197 -12.46 2.96 6.79
CA LYS A 197 -13.37 1.90 6.29
C LYS A 197 -13.63 0.81 7.33
N ASN A 198 -12.74 0.66 8.29
CA ASN A 198 -12.87 -0.33 9.36
C ASN A 198 -13.88 0.12 10.42
N VAL A 199 -14.41 1.36 10.37
CA VAL A 199 -15.58 1.77 11.16
C VAL A 199 -16.78 0.83 10.94
N LEU A 200 -16.86 0.16 9.78
CA LEU A 200 -17.87 -0.86 9.51
C LEU A 200 -17.85 -2.05 10.48
N LEU A 201 -16.76 -2.29 11.22
CA LEU A 201 -16.70 -3.34 12.25
C LEU A 201 -17.61 -3.01 13.45
N PHE A 202 -18.03 -1.76 13.62
CA PHE A 202 -19.02 -1.38 14.63
C PHE A 202 -20.47 -1.70 14.20
N LEU A 203 -20.74 -1.93 12.91
CA LEU A 203 -22.09 -2.15 12.41
C LEU A 203 -22.81 -3.31 13.12
N PRO A 204 -22.16 -4.46 13.38
CA PRO A 204 -22.78 -5.55 14.15
C PRO A 204 -23.15 -5.19 15.58
N MET A 205 -22.36 -4.35 16.26
CA MET A 205 -22.70 -3.89 17.62
C MET A 205 -24.01 -3.11 17.61
N LEU A 206 -24.13 -2.19 16.65
CA LEU A 206 -25.34 -1.41 16.45
C LEU A 206 -26.54 -2.30 16.11
N ALA A 207 -26.35 -3.31 15.26
CA ALA A 207 -27.41 -4.22 14.84
C ALA A 207 -27.87 -5.17 15.95
N ALA A 208 -26.95 -5.59 16.84
CA ALA A 208 -27.23 -6.47 17.97
C ALA A 208 -27.71 -5.72 19.22
N HIS A 209 -27.69 -4.38 19.20
CA HIS A 209 -27.91 -3.52 20.36
C HIS A 209 -26.94 -3.80 21.54
N ASP A 210 -25.74 -4.30 21.25
CA ASP A 210 -24.71 -4.56 22.26
C ASP A 210 -23.81 -3.34 22.41
N PHE A 211 -24.13 -2.53 23.43
CA PHE A 211 -23.39 -1.33 23.78
C PHE A 211 -22.47 -1.53 25.00
N SER A 212 -22.13 -2.79 25.32
CA SER A 212 -21.23 -3.08 26.43
C SER A 212 -19.81 -2.55 26.16
N LEU A 213 -19.14 -2.13 27.25
CA LEU A 213 -17.76 -1.65 27.17
C LEU A 213 -16.80 -2.75 26.67
N GLN A 214 -17.10 -4.01 27.00
CA GLN A 214 -16.34 -5.17 26.54
C GLN A 214 -16.40 -5.31 25.01
N SER A 215 -17.61 -5.34 24.43
CA SER A 215 -17.78 -5.45 22.98
C SER A 215 -17.17 -4.26 22.24
N PHE A 216 -17.25 -3.06 22.81
CA PHE A 216 -16.58 -1.88 22.26
C PHE A 216 -15.06 -2.07 22.14
N TRP A 217 -14.40 -2.54 23.21
CA TRP A 217 -12.95 -2.78 23.19
C TRP A 217 -12.56 -3.91 22.24
N LEU A 218 -13.33 -5.00 22.19
CA LEU A 218 -13.09 -6.12 21.28
C LEU A 218 -13.17 -5.67 19.82
N VAL A 219 -14.19 -4.89 19.46
CA VAL A 219 -14.33 -4.34 18.11
C VAL A 219 -13.22 -3.34 17.80
N LEU A 220 -12.79 -2.52 18.76
CA LEU A 220 -11.68 -1.60 18.57
C LEU A 220 -10.36 -2.34 18.32
N LEU A 221 -10.10 -3.44 19.03
CA LEU A 221 -8.96 -4.33 18.74
C LEU A 221 -9.09 -4.98 17.36
N GLY A 222 -10.30 -5.38 16.97
CA GLY A 222 -10.58 -5.86 15.62
C GLY A 222 -10.27 -4.82 14.54
N ILE A 223 -10.62 -3.55 14.77
CA ILE A 223 -10.30 -2.42 13.90
C ILE A 223 -8.78 -2.22 13.80
N MET A 224 -8.06 -2.32 14.92
CA MET A 224 -6.59 -2.26 14.92
C MET A 224 -6.01 -3.38 14.04
N ALA A 225 -6.46 -4.62 14.21
CA ALA A 225 -6.01 -5.77 13.43
C ALA A 225 -6.30 -5.60 11.93
N PHE A 226 -7.53 -5.21 11.56
CA PHE A 226 -7.92 -4.95 10.17
C PHE A 226 -7.15 -3.79 9.54
N SER A 227 -6.81 -2.77 10.33
CA SER A 227 -6.00 -1.63 9.88
C SER A 227 -4.55 -2.03 9.63
N ALA A 228 -3.99 -2.86 10.50
CA ALA A 228 -2.66 -3.45 10.31
C ALA A 228 -2.63 -4.36 9.07
N ALA A 229 -3.61 -5.26 8.91
CA ALA A 229 -3.75 -6.11 7.73
C ALA A 229 -3.85 -5.29 6.44
N ALA A 230 -4.70 -4.26 6.42
CA ALA A 230 -4.84 -3.36 5.26
C ALA A 230 -3.51 -2.67 4.92
N SER A 231 -2.79 -2.16 5.93
CA SER A 231 -1.50 -1.48 5.76
C SER A 231 -0.43 -2.42 5.21
N ALA A 232 -0.36 -3.66 5.70
CA ALA A 232 0.55 -4.68 5.16
C ALA A 232 0.29 -4.95 3.67
N ILE A 233 -0.99 -5.11 3.29
CA ILE A 233 -1.37 -5.31 1.89
C ILE A 233 -1.07 -4.06 1.05
N TYR A 234 -1.28 -2.85 1.55
CA TYR A 234 -0.92 -1.63 0.83
C TYR A 234 0.58 -1.50 0.58
N ILE A 235 1.42 -1.85 1.57
CA ILE A 235 2.88 -1.88 1.39
C ILE A 235 3.25 -2.89 0.30
N VAL A 236 2.76 -4.13 0.38
CA VAL A 236 3.05 -5.17 -0.63
C VAL A 236 2.65 -4.70 -2.03
N ASN A 237 1.49 -4.07 -2.17
CA ASN A 237 1.02 -3.55 -3.45
C ASN A 237 1.92 -2.42 -3.97
N ASP A 238 2.30 -1.46 -3.13
CA ASP A 238 3.17 -0.35 -3.55
C ASP A 238 4.59 -0.83 -3.91
N LEU A 239 5.05 -1.94 -3.32
CA LEU A 239 6.33 -2.56 -3.68
C LEU A 239 6.26 -3.38 -4.97
N LEU A 240 5.14 -4.05 -5.25
CA LEU A 240 4.93 -4.73 -6.53
C LEU A 240 4.72 -3.76 -7.70
N ASP A 241 4.10 -2.60 -7.43
CA ASP A 241 3.74 -1.61 -8.46
C ASP A 241 4.80 -0.50 -8.63
N LEU A 242 6.05 -0.68 -8.15
CA LEU A 242 7.10 0.38 -8.17
C LEU A 242 7.27 1.04 -9.56
N GLU A 243 7.42 0.24 -10.61
CA GLU A 243 7.60 0.74 -11.99
C GLU A 243 6.34 1.47 -12.50
N ALA A 244 5.17 0.86 -12.31
CA ALA A 244 3.90 1.43 -12.72
C ALA A 244 3.58 2.73 -11.97
N ASP A 245 3.94 2.81 -10.69
CA ASP A 245 3.77 4.00 -9.87
C ASP A 245 4.71 5.13 -10.33
N ARG A 246 5.95 4.83 -10.73
CA ARG A 246 6.90 5.84 -11.27
C ARG A 246 6.44 6.46 -12.57
N LEU A 247 5.76 5.70 -13.43
CA LEU A 247 5.20 6.19 -14.69
C LEU A 247 3.93 7.04 -14.51
N HIS A 248 3.28 6.95 -13.35
CA HIS A 248 1.99 7.59 -13.14
C HIS A 248 2.15 9.00 -12.57
N GLU A 249 1.37 9.95 -13.12
CA GLU A 249 1.45 11.40 -12.82
C GLU A 249 1.47 11.72 -11.32
N THR A 250 0.53 11.16 -10.55
CA THR A 250 0.42 11.38 -9.10
C THR A 250 1.11 10.31 -8.24
N LYS A 251 1.07 9.03 -8.65
CA LYS A 251 1.60 7.92 -7.84
C LYS A 251 3.13 7.86 -7.82
N ARG A 252 3.82 8.56 -8.74
CA ARG A 252 5.30 8.69 -8.72
C ARG A 252 5.82 9.28 -7.41
N HIS A 253 4.98 10.05 -6.70
CA HIS A 253 5.30 10.64 -5.40
C HIS A 253 5.00 9.73 -4.20
N ARG A 254 4.63 8.46 -4.43
CA ARG A 254 4.48 7.49 -3.35
C ARG A 254 5.83 7.23 -2.67
N PRO A 255 5.84 6.98 -1.35
CA PRO A 255 7.09 6.89 -0.59
C PRO A 255 8.11 5.89 -1.14
N PHE A 256 7.68 4.71 -1.59
CA PHE A 256 8.59 3.70 -2.16
C PHE A 256 8.97 4.00 -3.62
N ALA A 257 8.01 4.41 -4.46
CA ALA A 257 8.26 4.73 -5.87
C ALA A 257 9.31 5.85 -6.06
N SER A 258 9.22 6.90 -5.22
CA SER A 258 10.12 8.06 -5.19
C SER A 258 11.42 7.84 -4.39
N GLY A 259 11.57 6.70 -3.72
CA GLY A 259 12.69 6.41 -2.83
C GLY A 259 12.72 7.26 -1.55
N ALA A 260 11.61 7.89 -1.15
CA ALA A 260 11.52 8.64 0.11
C ALA A 260 11.56 7.74 1.36
N VAL A 261 11.16 6.47 1.20
CA VAL A 261 11.33 5.42 2.22
C VAL A 261 12.06 4.24 1.59
N PRO A 262 13.13 3.72 2.24
CA PRO A 262 13.84 2.55 1.75
C PRO A 262 12.91 1.33 1.64
N ILE A 263 13.08 0.54 0.58
CA ILE A 263 12.26 -0.66 0.36
C ILE A 263 12.39 -1.64 1.54
N SER A 264 13.59 -1.80 2.11
CA SER A 264 13.84 -2.65 3.28
C SER A 264 13.03 -2.24 4.51
N VAL A 265 12.89 -0.93 4.75
CA VAL A 265 12.05 -0.38 5.83
C VAL A 265 10.58 -0.69 5.55
N GLY A 266 10.14 -0.53 4.29
CA GLY A 266 8.80 -0.94 3.86
C GLY A 266 8.53 -2.42 4.13
N MET A 267 9.45 -3.30 3.74
CA MET A 267 9.34 -4.75 3.98
C MET A 267 9.23 -5.08 5.47
N ALA A 268 10.08 -4.49 6.31
CA ALA A 268 10.05 -4.69 7.76
C ALA A 268 8.73 -4.20 8.37
N ALA A 269 8.26 -3.01 7.98
CA ALA A 269 6.99 -2.47 8.44
C ALA A 269 5.79 -3.30 7.96
N GLY A 270 5.80 -3.77 6.71
CA GLY A 270 4.76 -4.64 6.16
C GLY A 270 4.69 -5.98 6.90
N LEU A 271 5.84 -6.60 7.17
CA LEU A 271 5.92 -7.83 7.97
C LEU A 271 5.42 -7.60 9.39
N PHE A 272 5.86 -6.53 10.06
CA PHE A 272 5.39 -6.17 11.40
C PHE A 272 3.87 -5.97 11.44
N MET A 273 3.30 -5.25 10.47
CA MET A 273 1.85 -5.04 10.40
C MET A 273 1.07 -6.32 10.12
N ALA A 274 1.60 -7.23 9.30
CA ALA A 274 1.01 -8.54 9.08
C ALA A 274 1.04 -9.39 10.37
N LEU A 275 2.18 -9.44 11.05
CA LEU A 275 2.33 -10.16 12.32
C LEU A 275 1.43 -9.59 13.42
N LEU A 276 1.31 -8.26 13.49
CA LEU A 276 0.39 -7.59 14.43
C LEU A 276 -1.06 -7.97 14.15
N ALA A 277 -1.48 -7.93 12.88
CA ALA A 277 -2.83 -8.31 12.48
C ALA A 277 -3.16 -9.76 12.83
N LEU A 278 -2.25 -10.70 12.54
CA LEU A 278 -2.41 -12.11 12.86
C LEU A 278 -2.32 -12.39 14.36
N GLY A 279 -1.43 -11.71 15.08
CA GLY A 279 -1.27 -11.83 16.53
C GLY A 279 -2.52 -11.40 17.28
N VAL A 280 -3.06 -10.22 16.96
CA VAL A 280 -4.33 -9.75 17.52
C VAL A 280 -5.49 -10.64 17.06
N GLY A 281 -5.49 -11.09 15.80
CA GLY A 281 -6.52 -11.98 15.30
C GLY A 281 -6.56 -13.34 15.98
N MET A 282 -5.40 -13.94 16.27
CA MET A 282 -5.29 -15.16 17.07
C MET A 282 -5.84 -14.97 18.49
N TRP A 283 -5.56 -13.81 19.09
CA TRP A 283 -6.04 -13.49 20.43
C TRP A 283 -7.56 -13.27 20.51
N LEU A 284 -8.15 -12.61 19.50
CA LEU A 284 -9.62 -12.41 19.42
C LEU A 284 -10.38 -13.73 19.17
N GLY A 285 -9.73 -14.72 18.56
CA GLY A 285 -10.25 -16.07 18.41
C GLY A 285 -10.20 -16.60 16.98
N ALA A 286 -10.41 -17.91 16.83
CA ALA A 286 -10.25 -18.60 15.56
C ALA A 286 -11.15 -18.05 14.44
N ALA A 287 -12.40 -17.68 14.74
CA ALA A 287 -13.33 -17.15 13.74
C ALA A 287 -12.86 -15.79 13.17
N PHE A 288 -12.34 -14.92 14.02
CA PHE A 288 -11.77 -13.64 13.59
C PHE A 288 -10.47 -13.84 12.80
N LEU A 289 -9.60 -14.75 13.25
CA LEU A 289 -8.37 -15.10 12.53
C LEU A 289 -8.64 -15.61 11.11
N VAL A 290 -9.62 -16.52 10.94
CA VAL A 290 -10.02 -16.99 9.61
C VAL A 290 -10.57 -15.84 8.77
N THR A 291 -11.39 -14.96 9.36
CA THR A 291 -11.95 -13.80 8.66
C THR A 291 -10.87 -12.84 8.16
N ILE A 292 -9.86 -12.53 8.99
CA ILE A 292 -8.76 -11.64 8.57
C ILE A 292 -7.84 -12.30 7.54
N LEU A 293 -7.62 -13.62 7.61
CA LEU A 293 -6.87 -14.36 6.60
C LEU A 293 -7.57 -14.33 5.25
N ILE A 294 -8.88 -14.62 5.22
CA ILE A 294 -9.69 -14.52 3.99
C ILE A 294 -9.64 -13.09 3.44
N TYR A 295 -9.79 -12.08 4.30
CA TYR A 295 -9.68 -10.69 3.90
C TYR A 295 -8.31 -10.37 3.28
N MET A 296 -7.19 -10.79 3.89
CA MET A 296 -5.85 -10.55 3.37
C MET A 296 -5.62 -11.23 2.01
N VAL A 297 -6.01 -12.51 1.89
CA VAL A 297 -5.90 -13.27 0.63
C VAL A 297 -6.73 -12.63 -0.47
N LEU A 298 -8.00 -12.32 -0.19
CA LEU A 298 -8.91 -11.72 -1.16
C LEU A 298 -8.45 -10.30 -1.56
N SER A 299 -7.95 -9.52 -0.61
CA SER A 299 -7.42 -8.17 -0.86
C SER A 299 -6.16 -8.20 -1.74
N LEU A 300 -5.27 -9.16 -1.52
CA LEU A 300 -4.11 -9.37 -2.38
C LEU A 300 -4.51 -9.83 -3.78
N ALA A 301 -5.37 -10.85 -3.88
CA ALA A 301 -5.89 -11.34 -5.16
C ALA A 301 -6.59 -10.24 -5.96
N TYR A 302 -7.33 -9.38 -5.26
CA TYR A 302 -7.97 -8.20 -5.81
C TYR A 302 -6.96 -7.24 -6.44
N SER A 303 -5.93 -6.85 -5.69
CA SER A 303 -4.89 -5.93 -6.17
C SER A 303 -4.11 -6.48 -7.35
N LEU A 304 -3.83 -7.78 -7.37
CA LEU A 304 -3.06 -8.43 -8.43
C LEU A 304 -3.86 -8.60 -9.73
N ARG A 305 -5.09 -9.15 -9.64
CA ARG A 305 -5.82 -9.59 -10.84
C ARG A 305 -7.31 -9.28 -10.84
N LEU A 306 -8.02 -9.51 -9.73
CA LEU A 306 -9.50 -9.49 -9.76
C LEU A 306 -10.06 -8.09 -10.09
N LYS A 307 -9.34 -7.02 -9.73
CA LYS A 307 -9.69 -5.63 -10.08
C LYS A 307 -9.84 -5.35 -11.58
N ARG A 308 -9.22 -6.18 -12.44
CA ARG A 308 -9.23 -6.06 -13.90
C ARG A 308 -10.43 -6.76 -14.55
N LEU A 309 -11.11 -7.64 -13.81
CA LEU A 309 -12.19 -8.46 -14.32
C LEU A 309 -13.53 -7.75 -14.07
N ARG A 310 -14.29 -7.48 -15.14
CA ARG A 310 -15.65 -6.91 -15.06
C ARG A 310 -16.52 -7.80 -14.17
N TRP A 311 -17.40 -7.18 -13.39
CA TRP A 311 -18.27 -7.80 -12.38
C TRP A 311 -17.58 -8.45 -11.19
N ILE A 312 -16.51 -9.20 -11.42
CA ILE A 312 -15.69 -9.79 -10.35
C ILE A 312 -15.06 -8.67 -9.50
N ASP A 313 -14.64 -7.54 -10.09
CA ASP A 313 -14.22 -6.33 -9.36
C ASP A 313 -15.27 -5.91 -8.31
N LEU A 314 -16.53 -5.80 -8.72
CA LEU A 314 -17.64 -5.33 -7.87
C LEU A 314 -18.00 -6.36 -6.81
N ALA A 315 -18.13 -7.63 -7.20
CA ALA A 315 -18.44 -8.72 -6.29
C ALA A 315 -17.34 -8.87 -5.22
N THR A 316 -16.07 -8.72 -5.61
CA THR A 316 -14.93 -8.77 -4.69
C THR A 316 -14.92 -7.55 -3.76
N LEU A 317 -15.19 -6.35 -4.28
CA LEU A 317 -15.26 -5.14 -3.47
C LEU A 317 -16.39 -5.24 -2.43
N ALA A 318 -17.57 -5.69 -2.84
CA ALA A 318 -18.70 -5.96 -1.95
C ALA A 318 -18.35 -7.00 -0.89
N GLY A 319 -17.68 -8.09 -1.30
CA GLY A 319 -17.18 -9.12 -0.39
C GLY A 319 -16.17 -8.59 0.64
N LEU A 320 -15.22 -7.76 0.23
CA LEU A 320 -14.25 -7.14 1.14
C LEU A 320 -14.90 -6.21 2.17
N TYR A 321 -15.94 -5.46 1.79
CA TYR A 321 -16.70 -4.67 2.77
C TYR A 321 -17.58 -5.55 3.67
N THR A 322 -18.14 -6.62 3.13
CA THR A 322 -18.91 -7.61 3.91
C THR A 322 -18.04 -8.31 4.94
N LEU A 323 -16.81 -8.68 4.59
CA LEU A 323 -15.83 -9.26 5.52
C LEU A 323 -15.49 -8.34 6.69
N ARG A 324 -15.55 -7.02 6.52
CA ARG A 324 -15.38 -6.06 7.63
C ARG A 324 -16.52 -6.15 8.63
N VAL A 325 -17.74 -6.31 8.16
CA VAL A 325 -18.91 -6.47 9.04
C VAL A 325 -18.86 -7.84 9.73
N ILE A 326 -18.49 -8.92 9.01
CA ILE A 326 -18.27 -10.24 9.60
C ILE A 326 -17.16 -10.19 10.66
N ALA A 327 -16.09 -9.44 10.41
CA ALA A 327 -15.01 -9.24 11.38
C ALA A 327 -15.51 -8.58 12.66
N GLY A 328 -16.42 -7.60 12.57
CA GLY A 328 -17.08 -7.03 13.74
C GLY A 328 -17.82 -8.07 14.57
N VAL A 329 -18.64 -8.91 13.93
CA VAL A 329 -19.38 -10.01 14.61
C VAL A 329 -18.41 -10.96 15.31
N THR A 330 -17.39 -11.43 14.57
CA THR A 330 -16.43 -12.41 15.11
C THR A 330 -15.53 -11.83 16.19
N ALA A 331 -15.24 -10.52 16.19
CA ALA A 331 -14.44 -9.86 17.22
C ALA A 331 -15.14 -9.86 18.59
N MET A 332 -16.44 -9.60 18.61
CA MET A 332 -17.26 -9.65 19.83
C MET A 332 -17.74 -11.07 20.17
N GLN A 333 -17.28 -12.10 19.45
CA GLN A 333 -17.73 -13.49 19.60
C GLN A 333 -19.25 -13.66 19.44
N GLY A 334 -19.86 -12.80 18.62
CA GLY A 334 -21.29 -12.83 18.32
C GLY A 334 -21.66 -13.88 17.28
N GLU A 335 -22.95 -14.17 17.18
CA GLU A 335 -23.50 -15.06 16.16
C GLU A 335 -23.72 -14.32 14.84
N LEU A 336 -23.25 -14.90 13.73
CA LEU A 336 -23.41 -14.32 12.41
C LEU A 336 -24.85 -14.50 11.91
N SER A 337 -25.60 -13.41 11.86
CA SER A 337 -26.92 -13.38 11.23
C SER A 337 -26.79 -13.48 9.71
N VAL A 338 -27.41 -14.52 9.12
CA VAL A 338 -27.50 -14.66 7.66
C VAL A 338 -28.18 -13.43 7.05
N PHE A 339 -29.23 -12.91 7.69
CA PHE A 339 -29.93 -11.70 7.25
C PHE A 339 -29.04 -10.48 7.21
N LEU A 340 -28.13 -10.31 8.18
CA LEU A 340 -27.15 -9.22 8.14
C LEU A 340 -26.32 -9.32 6.87
N VAL A 341 -25.73 -10.49 6.57
CA VAL A 341 -24.88 -10.69 5.39
C VAL A 341 -25.64 -10.48 4.08
N VAL A 342 -26.83 -11.07 3.94
CA VAL A 342 -27.62 -10.93 2.70
C VAL A 342 -28.24 -9.54 2.54
N PHE A 343 -28.33 -8.76 3.62
CA PHE A 343 -28.70 -7.34 3.58
C PHE A 343 -27.55 -6.43 3.17
N ILE A 344 -26.37 -6.60 3.78
CA ILE A 344 -25.24 -5.69 3.58
C ILE A 344 -24.48 -5.93 2.27
N TYR A 345 -24.44 -7.18 1.78
CA TYR A 345 -23.72 -7.49 0.54
C TYR A 345 -24.31 -6.75 -0.68
N PRO A 346 -25.65 -6.74 -0.91
CA PRO A 346 -26.26 -5.94 -1.97
C PRO A 346 -26.03 -4.43 -1.82
N ILE A 347 -26.01 -3.90 -0.59
CA ILE A 347 -25.65 -2.48 -0.34
C ILE A 347 -24.25 -2.20 -0.86
N PHE A 348 -23.25 -3.00 -0.47
CA PHE A 348 -21.88 -2.78 -0.91
C PHE A 348 -21.68 -3.07 -2.40
N LEU A 349 -22.50 -3.93 -3.00
CA LEU A 349 -22.53 -4.12 -4.45
C LEU A 349 -23.01 -2.84 -5.15
N SER A 350 -24.11 -2.24 -4.68
CA SER A 350 -24.60 -0.95 -5.19
C SER A 350 -23.57 0.16 -5.02
N LEU A 351 -22.94 0.27 -3.84
CA LEU A 351 -21.88 1.25 -3.61
C LEU A 351 -20.64 0.98 -4.47
N GLY A 352 -20.32 -0.29 -4.75
CA GLY A 352 -19.28 -0.64 -5.72
C GLY A 352 -19.60 -0.13 -7.11
N CYS A 353 -20.85 -0.28 -7.57
CA CYS A 353 -21.30 0.26 -8.84
C CYS A 353 -21.19 1.79 -8.86
N VAL A 354 -21.65 2.45 -7.80
CA VAL A 354 -21.52 3.90 -7.58
C VAL A 354 -20.08 4.36 -7.76
N LYS A 355 -19.12 3.67 -7.15
CA LYS A 355 -17.70 3.98 -7.31
C LYS A 355 -17.25 3.95 -8.78
N ARG A 356 -17.67 2.94 -9.53
CA ARG A 356 -17.31 2.79 -10.96
C ARG A 356 -17.99 3.85 -11.82
N MET A 357 -19.27 4.13 -11.57
CA MET A 357 -20.01 5.19 -12.27
C MET A 357 -19.35 6.55 -12.05
N THR A 358 -18.95 6.87 -10.82
CA THR A 358 -18.20 8.11 -10.52
C THR A 358 -16.88 8.16 -11.30
N GLU A 359 -16.08 7.08 -11.28
CA GLU A 359 -14.82 7.01 -12.04
C GLU A 359 -15.03 7.20 -13.55
N LEU A 360 -16.10 6.62 -14.12
CA LEU A 360 -16.46 6.76 -15.54
C LEU A 360 -16.97 8.15 -15.89
N SER A 361 -17.77 8.76 -15.01
CA SER A 361 -18.30 10.12 -15.23
C SER A 361 -17.19 11.18 -15.25
N LEU A 362 -16.08 10.93 -14.56
CA LEU A 362 -14.89 11.79 -14.51
C LEU A 362 -13.86 11.45 -15.60
N ALA A 363 -14.05 10.37 -16.36
CA ALA A 363 -13.13 9.97 -17.41
C ALA A 363 -13.22 10.94 -18.60
N LYS A 364 -12.08 11.52 -18.99
CA LYS A 364 -12.00 12.47 -20.11
C LYS A 364 -12.29 11.81 -21.46
N ASP A 365 -11.83 10.58 -21.63
CA ASP A 365 -11.90 9.84 -22.89
C ASP A 365 -12.84 8.63 -22.77
N ASP A 366 -13.26 8.07 -23.90
CA ASP A 366 -14.11 6.88 -23.97
C ASP A 366 -13.32 5.57 -23.80
N ALA A 367 -12.00 5.68 -23.60
CA ALA A 367 -11.15 4.55 -23.29
C ALA A 367 -11.59 3.85 -21.98
N ARG A 368 -11.28 2.56 -21.89
CA ARG A 368 -11.49 1.82 -20.63
C ARG A 368 -10.65 2.42 -19.52
N LEU A 369 -11.20 2.39 -18.31
CA LEU A 369 -10.52 2.86 -17.10
C LEU A 369 -9.18 2.12 -16.93
N PRO A 370 -8.05 2.82 -16.70
CA PRO A 370 -6.74 2.20 -16.56
C PRO A 370 -6.71 1.11 -15.48
N GLY A 371 -6.33 -0.11 -15.89
CA GLY A 371 -6.25 -1.27 -14.99
C GLY A 371 -7.60 -1.81 -14.52
N ARG A 372 -8.71 -1.43 -15.18
CA ARG A 372 -10.08 -1.87 -14.88
C ARG A 372 -10.77 -2.39 -16.14
N GLY A 373 -11.76 -3.26 -15.94
CA GLY A 373 -12.55 -3.87 -17.01
C GLY A 373 -13.77 -3.07 -17.46
N TYR A 374 -13.81 -1.75 -17.20
CA TYR A 374 -14.99 -0.90 -17.45
C TYR A 374 -14.65 0.26 -18.40
N GLY A 375 -15.59 0.62 -19.27
CA GLY A 375 -15.62 1.83 -20.09
C GLY A 375 -16.97 2.55 -19.98
N LYS A 376 -17.13 3.70 -20.65
CA LYS A 376 -18.36 4.51 -20.52
C LYS A 376 -19.62 3.78 -20.99
N ALA A 377 -19.49 2.83 -21.92
CA ALA A 377 -20.59 1.97 -22.37
C ALA A 377 -21.19 1.09 -21.25
N ASP A 378 -20.45 0.85 -20.16
CA ASP A 378 -20.92 0.05 -19.03
C ASP A 378 -21.77 0.87 -18.03
N MET A 379 -21.97 2.18 -18.26
CA MET A 379 -22.66 3.06 -17.30
C MET A 379 -24.09 2.60 -16.99
N GLU A 380 -24.86 2.23 -18.01
CA GLU A 380 -26.24 1.77 -17.84
C GLU A 380 -26.32 0.40 -17.15
N ASP A 381 -25.44 -0.54 -17.52
CA ASP A 381 -25.30 -1.84 -16.85
C ASP A 381 -25.00 -1.65 -15.35
N LEU A 382 -24.07 -0.74 -15.02
CA LEU A 382 -23.72 -0.41 -13.64
C LEU A 382 -24.89 0.21 -12.88
N LEU A 383 -25.66 1.08 -13.52
CA LEU A 383 -26.85 1.69 -12.92
C LEU A 383 -27.92 0.63 -12.63
N ASN A 384 -28.18 -0.27 -13.57
CA ASN A 384 -29.13 -1.36 -13.42
C ASN A 384 -28.75 -2.29 -12.26
N ILE A 385 -27.48 -2.69 -12.17
CA ILE A 385 -26.99 -3.52 -11.07
C ILE A 385 -27.03 -2.75 -9.74
N ALA A 386 -26.76 -1.45 -9.74
CA ALA A 386 -26.86 -0.64 -8.54
C ALA A 386 -28.29 -0.60 -7.99
N TYR A 387 -29.30 -0.42 -8.86
CA TYR A 387 -30.71 -0.47 -8.46
C TYR A 387 -31.17 -1.88 -8.07
N LEU A 388 -30.68 -2.93 -8.74
CA LEU A 388 -30.95 -4.31 -8.35
C LEU A 388 -30.39 -4.61 -6.95
N GLY A 389 -29.18 -4.14 -6.65
CA GLY A 389 -28.59 -4.25 -5.31
C GLY A 389 -29.37 -3.46 -4.26
N MET A 390 -29.87 -2.28 -4.60
CA MET A 390 -30.72 -1.48 -3.71
C MET A 390 -32.04 -2.20 -3.41
N PHE A 391 -32.70 -2.73 -4.43
CA PHE A 391 -33.91 -3.53 -4.26
C PHE A 391 -33.65 -4.78 -3.42
N GLY A 392 -32.56 -5.51 -3.72
CA GLY A 392 -32.14 -6.67 -2.94
C GLY A 392 -31.89 -6.34 -1.47
N ALA A 393 -31.23 -5.22 -1.17
CA ALA A 393 -31.02 -4.76 0.20
C ALA A 393 -32.36 -4.48 0.91
N LEU A 394 -33.24 -3.68 0.29
CA LEU A 394 -34.53 -3.33 0.88
C LEU A 394 -35.42 -4.56 1.10
N MET A 395 -35.44 -5.48 0.13
CA MET A 395 -36.17 -6.74 0.24
C MET A 395 -35.64 -7.60 1.40
N ASN A 396 -34.32 -7.78 1.51
CA ASN A 396 -33.73 -8.55 2.60
C ASN A 396 -33.99 -7.92 3.97
N PHE A 397 -33.97 -6.58 4.07
CA PHE A 397 -34.34 -5.87 5.31
C PHE A 397 -35.81 -6.05 5.67
N PHE A 398 -36.70 -6.01 4.68
CA PHE A 398 -38.11 -6.29 4.88
C PHE A 398 -38.33 -7.74 5.37
N LEU A 399 -37.69 -8.72 4.72
CA LEU A 399 -37.75 -10.12 5.13
C LEU A 399 -37.18 -10.36 6.53
N TYR A 400 -36.11 -9.64 6.89
CA TYR A 400 -35.55 -9.67 8.25
C TYR A 400 -36.60 -9.35 9.32
N SER A 401 -37.54 -8.43 9.06
CA SER A 401 -38.59 -8.06 10.02
C SER A 401 -39.53 -9.21 10.43
N PHE A 402 -39.55 -10.30 9.65
CA PHE A 402 -40.33 -11.52 9.94
C PHE A 402 -39.49 -12.62 10.61
N SER A 403 -38.18 -12.43 10.78
CA SER A 403 -37.31 -13.41 11.41
C SER A 403 -37.56 -13.53 12.92
N GLU A 404 -37.15 -14.67 13.50
CA GLU A 404 -37.14 -14.84 14.95
C GLU A 404 -36.26 -13.80 15.64
N GLN A 405 -35.10 -13.49 15.06
CA GLN A 405 -34.18 -12.50 15.59
C GLN A 405 -34.81 -11.11 15.68
N ALA A 406 -35.50 -10.67 14.62
CA ALA A 406 -36.21 -9.39 14.64
C ALA A 406 -37.37 -9.39 15.64
N THR A 407 -38.06 -10.53 15.80
CA THR A 407 -39.16 -10.67 16.77
C THR A 407 -38.66 -10.56 18.22
N ARG A 408 -37.42 -11.00 18.49
CA ARG A 408 -36.78 -10.85 19.81
C ARG A 408 -36.25 -9.43 20.05
N LEU A 409 -35.68 -8.79 19.03
CA LEU A 409 -35.01 -7.48 19.17
C LEU A 409 -35.93 -6.26 18.99
N TYR A 410 -37.05 -6.40 18.28
CA TYR A 410 -37.93 -5.28 17.93
C TYR A 410 -39.38 -5.57 18.31
N PRO A 411 -39.84 -5.16 19.51
CA PRO A 411 -41.24 -5.29 19.91
C PRO A 411 -42.21 -4.61 18.94
N THR A 412 -41.81 -3.47 18.36
CA THR A 412 -42.65 -2.66 17.46
C THR A 412 -42.21 -2.78 16.00
N ARG A 413 -42.43 -3.95 15.39
CA ARG A 413 -41.87 -4.32 14.07
C ARG A 413 -42.30 -3.44 12.89
N TRP A 414 -43.50 -2.84 12.91
CA TRP A 414 -43.97 -2.00 11.80
C TRP A 414 -43.07 -0.76 11.59
N LEU A 415 -42.36 -0.31 12.64
CA LEU A 415 -41.36 0.75 12.54
C LEU A 415 -40.16 0.33 11.67
N LEU A 416 -39.83 -0.95 11.58
CA LEU A 416 -38.82 -1.42 10.62
C LEU A 416 -39.29 -1.19 9.17
N TRP A 417 -40.59 -1.30 8.89
CA TRP A 417 -41.12 -0.99 7.56
C TRP A 417 -41.04 0.51 7.26
N LEU A 418 -41.26 1.36 8.28
CA LEU A 418 -41.03 2.79 8.16
C LEU A 418 -39.54 3.10 7.91
N ALA A 419 -38.62 2.37 8.52
CA ALA A 419 -37.17 2.51 8.32
C ALA A 419 -36.71 2.18 6.89
N LEU A 420 -37.48 1.42 6.10
CA LEU A 420 -37.19 1.19 4.68
C LEU A 420 -37.16 2.49 3.88
N VAL A 421 -37.99 3.47 4.23
CA VAL A 421 -38.09 4.75 3.51
C VAL A 421 -36.78 5.53 3.54
N PRO A 422 -36.19 5.88 4.71
CA PRO A 422 -34.91 6.57 4.74
C PRO A 422 -33.74 5.73 4.18
N ILE A 423 -33.75 4.41 4.33
CA ILE A 423 -32.75 3.53 3.70
C ILE A 423 -32.83 3.64 2.17
N ALA A 424 -34.04 3.55 1.61
CA ALA A 424 -34.26 3.64 0.18
C ALA A 424 -33.85 5.01 -0.38
N LEU A 425 -34.22 6.09 0.32
CA LEU A 425 -33.81 7.45 -0.05
C LEU A 425 -32.30 7.63 0.00
N TRP A 426 -31.63 7.03 1.00
CA TRP A 426 -30.18 7.08 1.13
C TRP A 426 -29.48 6.34 -0.02
N LEU A 427 -29.90 5.10 -0.32
CA LEU A 427 -29.35 4.31 -1.43
C LEU A 427 -29.60 4.98 -2.77
N TRP A 428 -30.82 5.44 -3.03
CA TRP A 428 -31.16 6.17 -4.25
C TRP A 428 -30.30 7.43 -4.41
N ARG A 429 -30.09 8.19 -3.32
CA ARG A 429 -29.22 9.37 -3.31
C ARG A 429 -27.78 9.01 -3.67
N MET A 430 -27.23 7.94 -3.08
CA MET A 430 -25.87 7.47 -3.39
C MET A 430 -25.74 7.07 -4.87
N ILE A 431 -26.72 6.34 -5.40
CA ILE A 431 -26.77 5.93 -6.80
C ILE A 431 -26.83 7.15 -7.73
N ARG A 432 -27.76 8.07 -7.47
CA ARG A 432 -27.94 9.28 -8.27
C ARG A 432 -26.68 10.15 -8.30
N LEU A 433 -26.07 10.40 -7.15
CA LEU A 433 -24.87 11.24 -7.07
C LEU A 433 -23.65 10.59 -7.73
N GLY A 434 -23.53 9.27 -7.65
CA GLY A 434 -22.48 8.54 -8.38
C GLY A 434 -22.66 8.61 -9.89
N TYR A 435 -23.90 8.45 -10.36
CA TYR A 435 -24.24 8.56 -11.77
C TYR A 435 -23.93 9.97 -12.34
N THR A 436 -24.20 11.03 -11.57
CA THR A 436 -23.91 12.41 -11.98
C THR A 436 -22.47 12.87 -11.71
N GLY A 437 -21.60 12.00 -11.18
CA GLY A 437 -20.20 12.33 -10.89
C GLY A 437 -19.98 13.33 -9.75
N GLN A 438 -20.96 13.50 -8.86
CA GLN A 438 -20.92 14.48 -7.76
C GLN A 438 -20.36 13.92 -6.45
N GLN A 439 -19.79 12.71 -6.47
CA GLN A 439 -19.19 12.08 -5.29
C GLN A 439 -17.67 12.05 -5.38
N ASP A 440 -17.03 12.12 -4.22
CA ASP A 440 -15.61 11.80 -4.06
C ASP A 440 -15.35 10.31 -4.36
N TYR A 441 -14.09 9.96 -4.62
CA TYR A 441 -13.65 8.64 -5.10
C TYR A 441 -14.07 7.41 -4.27
N ASP A 442 -14.43 7.55 -2.99
CA ASP A 442 -14.81 6.41 -2.13
C ASP A 442 -16.20 6.60 -1.50
N PRO A 443 -17.21 5.81 -1.89
CA PRO A 443 -18.59 5.96 -1.42
C PRO A 443 -18.76 5.82 0.09
N VAL A 444 -17.92 5.02 0.76
CA VAL A 444 -17.99 4.85 2.23
C VAL A 444 -17.47 6.10 2.92
N VAL A 445 -16.38 6.69 2.42
CA VAL A 445 -15.86 7.95 2.95
C VAL A 445 -16.83 9.10 2.67
N PHE A 446 -17.44 9.12 1.48
CA PHE A 446 -18.48 10.09 1.13
C PHE A 446 -19.68 10.00 2.07
N ALA A 447 -20.16 8.78 2.37
CA ALA A 447 -21.27 8.56 3.29
C ALA A 447 -21.04 9.15 4.69
N MET A 448 -19.79 9.23 5.13
CA MET A 448 -19.41 9.83 6.42
C MET A 448 -19.28 11.36 6.39
N LYS A 449 -19.36 11.99 5.21
CA LYS A 449 -19.25 13.44 5.03
C LYS A 449 -20.54 14.09 4.53
N ASP A 450 -21.36 13.35 3.78
CA ASP A 450 -22.61 13.86 3.22
C ASP A 450 -23.65 14.12 4.32
N LYS A 451 -23.78 15.39 4.75
CA LYS A 451 -24.70 15.81 5.82
C LYS A 451 -26.14 15.30 5.63
N ARG A 452 -26.64 15.32 4.38
CA ARG A 452 -27.99 14.83 4.06
C ARG A 452 -28.08 13.31 4.18
N GLY A 453 -27.07 12.61 3.67
CA GLY A 453 -26.94 11.16 3.82
C GLY A 453 -26.84 10.73 5.28
N ILE A 454 -26.03 11.42 6.08
CA ILE A 454 -25.94 11.20 7.54
C ILE A 454 -27.29 11.39 8.20
N GLY A 455 -28.04 12.44 7.84
CA GLY A 455 -29.40 12.66 8.34
C GLY A 455 -30.35 11.49 8.07
N LEU A 456 -30.28 10.88 6.89
CA LEU A 456 -31.08 9.70 6.54
C LEU A 456 -30.63 8.45 7.31
N ILE A 457 -29.32 8.25 7.50
CA ILE A 457 -28.78 7.16 8.33
C ILE A 457 -29.24 7.33 9.78
N LEU A 458 -29.13 8.53 10.35
CA LEU A 458 -29.57 8.82 11.71
C LEU A 458 -31.09 8.63 11.86
N ALA A 459 -31.89 9.08 10.89
CA ALA A 459 -33.34 8.83 10.89
C ALA A 459 -33.64 7.32 10.91
N THR A 460 -32.93 6.53 10.10
CA THR A 460 -33.05 5.07 10.09
C THR A 460 -32.73 4.48 11.46
N LEU A 461 -31.59 4.84 12.06
CA LEU A 461 -31.17 4.37 13.38
C LEU A 461 -32.16 4.77 14.48
N THR A 462 -32.65 6.00 14.47
CA THR A 462 -33.66 6.48 15.43
C THR A 462 -34.94 5.66 15.36
N ILE A 463 -35.44 5.39 14.15
CA ILE A 463 -36.64 4.56 13.95
C ILE A 463 -36.39 3.13 14.43
N MET A 464 -35.23 2.55 14.12
CA MET A 464 -34.88 1.19 14.57
C MET A 464 -34.74 1.11 16.10
N PHE A 465 -34.11 2.09 16.75
CA PHE A 465 -33.99 2.13 18.21
C PHE A 465 -35.34 2.36 18.89
N ALA A 466 -36.24 3.14 18.29
CA ALA A 466 -37.63 3.25 18.72
C ALA A 466 -38.37 1.91 18.56
N ALA A 467 -38.16 1.21 17.44
CA ALA A 467 -38.73 -0.12 17.20
C ALA A 467 -38.28 -1.15 18.25
N ALA A 468 -37.05 -1.00 18.76
CA ALA A 468 -36.44 -1.84 19.77
C ALA A 468 -36.83 -1.48 21.22
N GLY A 469 -37.43 -0.32 21.45
CA GLY A 469 -37.76 0.16 22.80
C GLY A 469 -36.59 0.77 23.58
N LEU A 470 -35.39 0.85 23.00
CA LEU A 470 -34.16 1.28 23.68
C LEU A 470 -34.26 2.67 24.30
N TRP A 471 -34.98 3.60 23.66
CA TRP A 471 -35.18 4.96 24.21
C TRP A 471 -35.96 4.96 25.52
N LYS A 472 -36.93 4.05 25.67
CA LYS A 472 -37.73 3.91 26.88
C LYS A 472 -36.86 3.37 28.01
N ASP A 473 -36.06 2.34 27.72
CA ASP A 473 -35.18 1.70 28.69
C ASP A 473 -34.10 2.66 29.20
N TRP A 474 -33.50 3.46 28.30
CA TRP A 474 -32.55 4.50 28.70
C TRP A 474 -33.20 5.59 29.54
N TYR A 475 -34.39 6.08 29.15
CA TYR A 475 -35.08 7.09 29.95
C TYR A 475 -35.31 6.59 31.37
N THR A 476 -35.79 5.36 31.55
CA THR A 476 -36.03 4.75 32.88
C THR A 476 -34.77 4.41 33.68
N THR A 477 -33.62 4.27 33.02
CA THR A 477 -32.36 3.93 33.72
C THR A 477 -31.65 5.17 34.26
N TRP A 478 -31.83 6.33 33.61
CA TRP A 478 -31.09 7.56 33.91
C TRP A 478 -31.93 8.68 34.54
N PHE A 479 -33.26 8.60 34.44
CA PHE A 479 -34.23 9.55 34.99
C PHE A 479 -35.33 8.78 35.75
#